data_AF-A0A662MIY4-F1
#
_entry.id   AF-A0A662MIY4-F1
#
_cell.length_a   1.000
_cell.length_b   1.000
_cell.length_c   1.000
_cell.angle_alpha   90.00
_cell.angle_beta   90.00
_cell.angle_gamma   90.00
#
_symmetry.space_group_name_H-M   'P 1'
#
loop_
_entity.id
_entity.type
_entity.pdbx_description
1 polymer ?
#
loop_
_entity_poly.entity_id
_entity_poly.type
_entity_poly.pdbx_seq_one_letter_code
_entity_poly.pdbx_strand_id
1 'polypeptide(L)' 'MRPDDIRRMSMEERLQKLEELRKELIRLRGQAKMGGAVQNAGKIKEVRRAIARILT' A
#
# COMPACT_ATOMS: atom_id res chain seq x y z
N MET A 1 -3.13 -3.52 -8.22
CA MET A 1 -4.32 -2.64 -8.19
C MET A 1 -4.43 -1.93 -9.52
N ARG A 2 -5.51 -2.18 -10.27
CA ARG A 2 -5.73 -1.53 -11.57
C ARG A 2 -6.47 -0.20 -11.35
N PRO A 3 -6.26 0.82 -12.20
CA PRO A 3 -6.95 2.11 -12.08
C PRO A 3 -8.48 2.00 -12.15
N ASP A 4 -9.00 1.04 -12.92
CA ASP A 4 -10.44 0.83 -13.08
C ASP A 4 -11.11 0.35 -11.79
N ASP A 5 -10.41 -0.49 -11.01
CA ASP A 5 -10.90 -0.98 -9.73
C ASP A 5 -11.04 0.18 -8.72
N ILE A 6 -10.09 1.12 -8.73
CA ILE A 6 -10.11 2.32 -7.86
C ILE A 6 -11.24 3.26 -8.26
N ARG A 7 -11.44 3.48 -9.56
CA ARG A 7 -12.50 4.37 -10.07
C ARG A 7 -13.91 3.88 -9.72
N ARG A 8 -14.08 2.57 -9.58
CA ARG A 8 -15.33 1.93 -9.15
C ARG A 8 -15.58 1.99 -7.65
N MET A 9 -14.55 2.21 -6.83
CA MET A 9 -14.69 2.35 -5.38
C MET A 9 -15.35 3.67 -5.00
N SER A 10 -16.17 3.63 -3.95
CA SER A 10 -16.67 4.81 -3.27
C SER A 10 -15.56 5.56 -2.53
N MET A 11 -15.80 6.81 -2.16
CA MET A 11 -14.82 7.60 -1.40
C MET A 11 -14.46 6.94 -0.07
N GLU A 12 -15.45 6.38 0.63
CA GLU A 12 -15.25 5.69 1.91
C GLU A 12 -14.41 4.43 1.75
N GLU A 13 -14.68 3.63 0.70
CA GLU A 13 -13.90 2.43 0.39
C GLU A 13 -12.44 2.78 0.05
N ARG A 14 -12.22 3.88 -0.71
CA ARG A 14 -10.86 4.37 -1.00
C ARG A 14 -10.13 4.80 0.25
N LEU A 15 -10.80 5.49 1.17
CA LEU A 15 -10.21 5.93 2.45
C LEU A 15 -9.88 4.75 3.36
N GLN A 16 -10.78 3.78 3.50
CA GLN A 16 -10.52 2.56 4.27
C GLN A 16 -9.34 1.79 3.67
N LYS A 17 -9.32 1.61 2.35
CA LYS A 17 -8.21 0.93 1.66
C LYS A 17 -6.89 1.67 1.80
N LEU A 18 -6.91 3.00 1.77
CA LEU A 18 -5.73 3.83 1.99
C LEU A 18 -5.16 3.63 3.39
N GLU A 19 -6.02 3.56 4.41
CA GLU A 19 -5.59 3.34 5.78
C GLU A 19 -4.98 1.94 5.99
N GLU A 20 -5.61 0.91 5.41
CA GLU A 20 -5.07 -0.45 5.39
C GLU A 20 -3.67 -0.51 4.78
N LEU A 21 -3.48 0.09 3.60
CA LEU A 21 -2.19 0.10 2.91
C LEU A 21 -1.13 0.87 3.68
N ARG A 22 -1.50 1.95 4.38
CA ARG A 22 -0.57 2.69 5.26
C ARG A 22 -0.13 1.85 6.46
N LYS A 23 -1.06 1.13 7.11
CA LYS A 23 -0.76 0.20 8.21
C LYS A 23 0.19 -0.91 7.74
N GLU A 24 -0.09 -1.48 6.56
CA GLU A 24 0.77 -2.51 5.96
C GLU A 24 2.19 -1.98 5.67
N LEU A 25 2.29 -0.77 5.11
CA LEU A 25 3.59 -0.14 4.82
C LEU A 25 4.44 0.05 6.09
N ILE A 26 3.82 0.44 7.21
CA ILE A 26 4.51 0.59 8.50
C ILE A 26 5.06 -0.76 8.96
N ARG A 27 4.25 -1.83 8.87
CA ARG A 27 4.65 -3.18 9.26
C ARG A 27 5.82 -3.70 8.42
N LEU A 28 5.73 -3.54 7.09
CA LEU A 28 6.79 -3.96 6.16
C LEU A 28 8.09 -3.19 6.39
N ARG A 29 8.01 -1.89 6.71
CA ARG A 29 9.18 -1.09 7.08
C ARG A 29 9.81 -1.55 8.40
N GLY A 30 9.00 -1.90 9.39
CA GLY A 30 9.47 -2.49 10.65
C GLY A 30 10.23 -3.80 10.42
N GLN A 31 9.66 -4.71 9.65
CA GLN A 31 10.30 -5.98 9.29
C GLN A 31 11.58 -5.79 8.46
N ALA A 32 11.58 -4.83 7.52
CA ALA A 32 12.77 -4.52 6.73
C ALA A 32 13.92 -4.04 7.62
N LYS A 33 13.63 -3.20 8.63
CA LYS A 33 14.64 -2.73 9.60
C LYS A 33 15.20 -3.85 10.49
N MET A 34 14.41 -4.87 10.80
CA MET A 34 14.82 -6.01 11.63
C MET A 34 15.68 -7.05 10.90
N GLY A 35 16.06 -6.82 9.63
CA GLY A 35 16.95 -7.71 8.86
C GLY A 35 16.30 -8.34 7.62
N GLY A 36 15.01 -8.09 7.37
CA GLY A 36 14.28 -8.61 6.19
C GLY A 36 14.27 -7.70 4.96
N ALA A 37 15.19 -6.72 4.88
CA ALA A 37 15.11 -5.62 3.91
C ALA A 37 15.04 -6.09 2.44
N VAL A 38 15.81 -7.11 2.06
CA VAL A 38 15.88 -7.59 0.68
C VAL A 38 14.61 -8.33 0.27
N GLN A 39 14.02 -9.13 1.16
CA GLN A 39 12.80 -9.91 0.88
C GLN A 39 11.56 -9.00 0.79
N ASN A 40 11.54 -7.90 1.55
CA ASN A 40 10.38 -7.03 1.66
C ASN A 40 10.43 -5.78 0.76
N ALA A 41 11.57 -5.47 0.14
CA ALA A 41 11.73 -4.28 -0.71
C ALA A 41 10.74 -4.23 -1.88
N GLY A 42 10.48 -5.38 -2.53
CA GLY A 42 9.49 -5.51 -3.61
C GLY A 42 8.08 -5.16 -3.14
N LYS A 43 7.64 -5.76 -2.02
CA LYS A 43 6.32 -5.52 -1.41
C LYS A 43 6.16 -4.07 -0.99
N ILE A 44 7.18 -3.46 -0.38
CA ILE A 44 7.17 -2.03 -0.01
C ILE A 44 6.94 -1.15 -1.25
N LYS A 45 7.60 -1.45 -2.37
CA LYS A 45 7.43 -0.70 -3.63
C LYS A 45 6.02 -0.85 -4.19
N GLU A 46 5.45 -2.05 -4.11
CA GLU A 46 4.07 -2.31 -4.56
C GLU A 46 3.03 -1.57 -3.71
N VAL A 47 3.13 -1.64 -2.37
CA VAL A 47 2.22 -0.95 -1.45
C VAL A 47 2.31 0.57 -1.66
N ARG A 48 3.51 1.14 -1.83
CA ARG A 48 3.67 2.56 -2.17
C ARG A 48 2.98 2.95 -3.48
N ARG A 49 3.09 2.10 -4.51
CA ARG A 49 2.41 2.33 -5.80
C ARG A 49 0.89 2.19 -5.67
N ALA A 50 0.40 1.28 -4.85
CA ALA A 50 -1.04 1.16 -4.58
C ALA A 50 -1.58 2.42 -3.89
N ILE A 51 -0.90 2.92 -2.86
CA ILE A 51 -1.24 4.18 -2.18
C ILE A 51 -1.28 5.35 -3.18
N ALA A 52 -0.25 5.49 -4.01
CA ALA A 52 -0.19 6.57 -5.00
C ALA A 52 -1.38 6.52 -5.99
N ARG A 53 -1.79 5.33 -6.43
CA ARG A 53 -2.93 5.17 -7.34
C ARG A 53 -4.27 5.47 -6.69
N ILE A 54 -4.43 5.30 -5.38
CA ILE A 54 -5.68 5.68 -4.68
C ILE A 54 -5.78 7.20 -4.53
N LEU A 55 -4.64 7.86 -4.35
CA LEU A 55 -4.55 9.31 -4.18
C LEU A 55 -4.61 10.09 -5.50
N THR A 56 -4.44 9.43 -6.65
CA THR A 56 -4.45 10.03 -7.99
C THR A 56 -5.73 9.64 -8.71
#